data_AF-A0A1H2E3L7-F1
#
_entry.id   AF-A0A1H2E3L7-F1
#
_cell.length_a   1.000
_cell.length_b   1.000
_cell.length_c   1.000
_cell.angle_alpha   90.00
_cell.angle_beta   90.00
_cell.angle_gamma   90.00
#
_symmetry.space_group_name_H-M   'P 1'
#
loop_
_entity.id
_entity.type
_entity.pdbx_description
1 polymer ?
#
loop_
_entity_poly.entity_id
_entity_poly.type
_entity_poly.pdbx_seq_one_letter_code
_entity_poly.pdbx_strand_id
1 'polypeptide(L)'
;MSKDYYKHLGLPRTATEAEIKSAYRRLANAHHPDKNGDPALFLAINEAYGILGDAAKKKAYDESQSVALVTNLDEVAMTVIEDYFSQFQQPPHPTHE
;
A
#
# COMPACT_ATOMS: atom_id res chain seq x y z
N MET A 1 11.51 1.77 -0.41
CA MET A 1 10.72 1.07 -1.45
C MET A 1 9.64 0.28 -0.73
N SER A 2 8.37 0.69 -0.81
CA SER A 2 7.26 -0.08 -0.19
C SER A 2 7.15 -1.43 -0.90
N LYS A 3 7.24 -2.55 -0.16
CA LYS A 3 7.02 -3.89 -0.73
C LYS A 3 5.53 -4.04 -1.01
N ASP A 4 5.19 -4.14 -2.29
CA ASP A 4 3.82 -4.32 -2.75
C ASP A 4 3.55 -5.81 -2.97
N TYR A 5 3.14 -6.49 -1.90
CA TYR A 5 2.93 -7.95 -1.92
C TYR A 5 1.83 -8.37 -2.91
N TYR A 6 0.84 -7.50 -3.15
CA TYR A 6 -0.19 -7.75 -4.15
C TYR A 6 0.40 -7.74 -5.56
N LYS A 7 1.32 -6.83 -5.87
CA LYS A 7 2.05 -6.83 -7.16
C LYS A 7 2.92 -8.07 -7.34
N HIS A 8 3.58 -8.56 -6.28
CA HIS A 8 4.37 -9.79 -6.37
C HIS A 8 3.52 -11.03 -6.72
N LEU A 9 2.24 -11.05 -6.33
CA LEU A 9 1.28 -12.09 -6.71
C LEU A 9 0.49 -11.77 -8.01
N GLY A 10 0.68 -10.57 -8.57
CA GLY A 10 -0.09 -10.10 -9.74
C GLY A 10 -1.58 -9.94 -9.46
N LEU A 11 -1.94 -9.54 -8.24
CA LEU A 11 -3.32 -9.42 -7.77
C LEU A 11 -3.68 -7.98 -7.41
N PRO A 12 -4.96 -7.60 -7.49
CA PRO A 12 -5.43 -6.34 -6.89
C PRO A 12 -5.51 -6.45 -5.37
N ARG A 13 -5.50 -5.31 -4.66
CA ARG A 13 -5.71 -5.25 -3.20
C ARG A 13 -7.06 -5.79 -2.74
N THR A 14 -8.04 -5.85 -3.64
CA THR A 14 -9.36 -6.43 -3.42
C THR A 14 -9.39 -7.96 -3.52
N ALA A 15 -8.26 -8.60 -3.81
CA ALA A 15 -8.19 -10.04 -3.96
C ALA A 15 -8.59 -10.76 -2.67
N THR A 16 -9.39 -11.80 -2.85
CA THR A 16 -9.84 -12.72 -1.80
C THR A 16 -8.72 -13.68 -1.40
N GLU A 17 -8.83 -14.30 -0.23
CA GLU A 17 -7.90 -15.32 0.24
C GLU A 17 -7.77 -16.49 -0.76
N ALA A 18 -8.88 -16.86 -1.40
CA ALA A 18 -8.90 -17.90 -2.41
C ALA A 18 -8.07 -17.52 -3.64
N GLU A 19 -8.16 -16.27 -4.10
CA GLU A 19 -7.37 -15.74 -5.22
C GLU A 19 -5.89 -15.65 -4.87
N ILE A 20 -5.56 -15.18 -3.66
CA ILE A 20 -4.20 -15.11 -3.13
C ILE A 20 -3.56 -16.51 -3.11
N LYS A 21 -4.27 -17.50 -2.55
CA LYS A 21 -3.81 -18.90 -2.49
C LYS A 21 -3.66 -19.52 -3.87
N SER A 22 -4.58 -19.23 -4.79
CA SER A 22 -4.53 -19.71 -6.17
C SER A 22 -3.33 -19.12 -6.92
N ALA A 23 -3.12 -17.81 -6.83
CA ALA A 23 -2.00 -17.11 -7.45
C ALA A 23 -0.65 -17.61 -6.92
N TYR A 24 -0.51 -17.75 -5.60
CA TYR A 24 0.69 -18.31 -4.99
C TYR A 24 1.02 -19.70 -5.55
N ARG A 25 0.06 -20.63 -5.58
CA ARG A 25 0.28 -21.98 -6.10
C ARG A 25 0.71 -21.98 -7.57
N ARG A 26 0.09 -21.12 -8.39
CA ARG A 26 0.44 -20.98 -9.81
C ARG A 26 1.86 -20.45 -9.99
N LEU A 27 2.20 -19.39 -9.28
CA LEU A 27 3.50 -18.71 -9.40
C LEU A 27 4.64 -19.53 -8.77
N ALA A 28 4.43 -20.15 -7.61
CA ALA A 28 5.41 -21.02 -6.97
C ALA A 28 5.77 -22.22 -7.86
N ASN A 29 4.80 -22.80 -8.56
CA ASN A 29 5.05 -23.88 -9.52
C ASN A 29 5.78 -23.42 -10.78
N ALA A 30 5.56 -22.18 -11.22
CA ALA A 30 6.18 -21.60 -12.41
C ALA A 30 7.63 -21.14 -12.14
N HIS A 31 7.91 -20.67 -10.93
CA HIS A 31 9.21 -20.13 -10.54
C HIS A 31 10.01 -21.05 -9.60
N HIS A 32 9.62 -22.32 -9.46
CA HIS A 32 10.32 -23.26 -8.59
C HIS A 32 11.79 -23.44 -9.04
N PRO A 33 12.79 -23.37 -8.14
CA PRO A 33 14.20 -23.50 -8.51
C PRO A 33 14.53 -24.85 -9.17
N ASP A 34 13.89 -25.94 -8.73
CA ASP A 34 14.04 -27.28 -9.34
C ASP A 34 13.56 -27.35 -10.81
N LYS A 35 12.81 -26.35 -11.28
CA LYS A 35 12.33 -26.25 -12.67
C LYS A 35 13.08 -25.17 -13.45
N ASN A 36 14.29 -24.80 -13.03
CA ASN A 36 15.05 -23.66 -13.55
C ASN A 36 14.27 -22.33 -13.44
N GLY A 37 13.39 -22.21 -12.45
CA GLY A 37 12.73 -20.95 -12.12
C GLY A 37 13.69 -19.96 -11.46
N ASP A 38 13.30 -18.69 -11.45
CA ASP A 38 14.06 -17.61 -10.83
C ASP A 38 13.94 -17.66 -9.28
N PRO A 39 15.03 -17.93 -8.54
CA PRO A 39 15.00 -18.00 -7.08
C PRO A 39 14.59 -16.68 -6.42
N ALA A 40 14.92 -15.53 -7.04
CA ALA A 40 14.56 -14.23 -6.51
C ALA A 40 13.05 -13.98 -6.62
N LEU A 41 12.44 -14.36 -7.75
CA LEU A 41 10.98 -14.32 -7.91
C LEU A 41 10.30 -15.30 -6.95
N PHE A 42 10.82 -16.52 -6.83
CA PHE A 42 10.29 -17.51 -5.88
C PHE A 42 10.32 -16.98 -4.44
N LEU A 43 11.39 -16.32 -4.02
CA LEU A 43 11.49 -15.72 -2.70
C LEU A 43 10.47 -14.58 -2.50
N ALA A 44 10.31 -13.71 -3.50
CA ALA A 44 9.33 -12.63 -3.45
C ALA A 44 7.88 -13.15 -3.38
N ILE A 45 7.57 -14.22 -4.12
CA ILE A 45 6.25 -14.90 -4.10
C ILE A 45 5.98 -15.50 -2.71
N ASN A 46 6.99 -16.16 -2.10
CA ASN A 46 6.88 -16.73 -0.76
C ASN A 46 6.69 -15.65 0.30
N GLU A 47 7.47 -14.56 0.24
CA GLU A 47 7.32 -13.44 1.16
C GLU A 47 5.93 -12.81 1.08
N ALA A 48 5.44 -12.56 -0.15
CA ALA A 48 4.11 -12.02 -0.36
C ALA A 48 3.01 -12.93 0.20
N TYR A 49 3.08 -14.23 -0.03
CA TYR A 49 2.13 -15.19 0.52
C TYR A 49 2.24 -15.32 2.05
N GLY A 50 3.44 -15.19 2.63
CA GLY A 50 3.65 -15.22 4.07
C GLY A 50 2.95 -14.09 4.84
N ILE A 51 2.64 -12.99 4.15
CA ILE A 51 1.88 -11.85 4.68
C ILE A 51 0.41 -11.93 4.25
N LEU A 52 0.13 -12.09 2.95
CA LEU A 52 -1.22 -12.00 2.40
C LEU A 52 -2.04 -13.29 2.57
N GLY A 53 -1.39 -14.43 2.77
CA GLY A 53 -2.04 -15.74 2.92
C GLY A 53 -2.59 -16.01 4.33
N ASP A 54 -2.25 -15.17 5.31
CA ASP A 54 -2.78 -15.22 6.67
C ASP A 54 -3.71 -14.02 6.89
N ALA A 55 -4.96 -14.27 7.29
CA ALA A 55 -5.97 -13.24 7.43
C ALA A 55 -5.58 -12.12 8.42
N ALA A 56 -4.94 -12.48 9.54
CA ALA A 56 -4.53 -11.51 10.55
C ALA A 56 -3.35 -10.66 10.05
N LYS A 57 -2.36 -11.27 9.40
CA LYS A 57 -1.22 -10.55 8.82
C LYS A 57 -1.63 -9.69 7.63
N LYS A 58 -2.52 -10.19 6.77
CA LYS A 58 -3.10 -9.43 5.66
C LYS A 58 -3.81 -8.18 6.18
N LYS A 59 -4.65 -8.34 7.21
CA LYS A 59 -5.34 -7.21 7.85
C LYS A 59 -4.36 -6.19 8.41
N ALA A 60 -3.35 -6.63 9.18
CA ALA A 60 -2.34 -5.74 9.72
C ALA A 60 -1.52 -5.02 8.62
N TYR A 61 -1.20 -5.72 7.53
CA TYR A 61 -0.55 -5.12 6.36
C TYR A 61 -1.44 -4.07 5.70
N ASP A 62 -2.70 -4.40 5.42
CA ASP A 62 -3.67 -3.47 4.80
C ASP A 62 -3.89 -2.23 5.69
N GLU A 63 -3.97 -2.40 7.01
CA GLU A 63 -4.05 -1.31 8.00
C GLU A 63 -2.77 -0.47 8.04
N SER A 64 -1.58 -1.06 8.02
CA SER A 64 -0.33 -0.29 7.97
C SER A 64 -0.21 0.56 6.70
N GLN A 65 -0.71 0.04 5.57
CA GLN A 65 -0.70 0.75 4.30
C GLN A 65 -1.76 1.85 4.24
N SER A 66 -2.90 1.68 4.92
CA SER A 66 -3.90 2.75 5.04
C SER A 66 -3.44 3.85 5.99
N VAL A 67 -2.84 3.50 7.13
CA VAL A 67 -2.28 4.47 8.09
C VAL A 67 -1.18 5.31 7.44
N ALA A 68 -0.31 4.71 6.62
CA ALA A 68 0.72 5.46 5.87
C ALA A 68 0.12 6.50 4.88
N LEU A 69 -1.10 6.28 4.37
CA LEU A 69 -1.79 7.26 3.53
C LEU A 69 -2.38 8.41 4.35
N VAL A 70 -2.90 8.14 5.55
CA VAL A 70 -3.47 9.19 6.42
C VAL A 70 -2.41 9.99 7.17
N THR A 71 -1.25 9.42 7.52
CA THR A 71 -0.17 10.20 8.17
C THR A 71 0.45 11.24 7.23
N ASN A 72 0.40 11.02 5.91
CA ASN A 72 0.84 12.00 4.93
C ASN A 72 -0.16 13.16 4.75
N LEU A 73 -1.38 13.06 5.29
CA LEU A 73 -2.33 14.17 5.24
C LEU A 73 -2.00 15.27 6.25
N ASP A 74 -1.34 14.97 7.38
CA ASP A 74 -1.04 16.01 8.37
C ASP A 74 0.05 17.00 7.87
N GLU A 75 1.07 16.51 7.16
CA GLU A 75 2.08 17.36 6.52
C GLU A 75 1.52 18.15 5.32
N VAL A 76 0.65 17.52 4.51
CA VAL A 76 -0.02 18.18 3.39
C VAL A 76 -1.07 19.18 3.87
N ALA A 77 -1.78 18.88 4.97
CA ALA A 77 -2.78 19.77 5.54
C ALA A 77 -2.13 21.04 6.09
N MET A 78 -1.03 20.95 6.82
CA MET A 78 -0.34 22.15 7.31
C MET A 78 0.25 22.99 6.18
N THR A 79 0.83 22.38 5.15
CA THR A 79 1.35 23.14 3.99
C THR A 79 0.24 23.81 3.18
N VAL A 80 -0.90 23.15 2.96
CA VAL A 80 -2.06 23.74 2.26
C VAL A 80 -2.70 24.83 3.11
N ILE A 81 -2.81 24.66 4.43
CA ILE A 81 -3.33 25.68 5.33
C ILE A 81 -2.40 26.90 5.38
N GLU A 82 -1.08 26.70 5.44
CA GLU A 82 -0.11 27.79 5.43
C GLU A 82 -0.10 28.54 4.09
N ASP A 83 -0.17 27.84 2.96
CA ASP A 83 -0.24 28.46 1.64
C ASP A 83 -1.56 29.25 1.47
N TYR A 84 -2.68 28.70 1.93
CA TYR A 84 -3.97 29.38 1.96
C TYR A 84 -3.96 30.62 2.87
N PHE A 85 -3.39 30.51 4.07
CA PHE A 85 -3.31 31.62 5.03
C PHE A 85 -2.33 32.72 4.58
N SER A 86 -1.28 32.35 3.84
CA SER A 86 -0.32 33.27 3.22
C SER A 86 -0.92 33.98 2.01
N GLN A 87 -1.70 33.27 1.20
CA GLN A 87 -2.31 33.80 -0.02
C GLN A 87 -3.56 34.68 0.27
N PHE A 88 -4.26 34.45 1.39
CA PHE A 88 -5.57 35.08 1.64
C PHE A 88 -5.71 35.91 2.94
N GLN A 89 -4.64 36.32 3.61
CA GLN A 89 -4.77 37.22 4.76
C GLN A 89 -4.83 38.71 4.42
N GLN A 90 -6.05 39.25 4.42
CA GLN A 90 -6.39 40.45 5.21
C GLN A 90 -7.79 40.22 5.84
N PRO A 91 -8.00 40.52 7.13
CA PRO A 91 -9.36 40.56 7.69
C PRO A 91 -10.16 41.69 7.02
N PRO A 92 -11.51 41.57 6.90
CA PRO A 92 -12.31 42.64 6.35
C PRO A 92 -12.14 43.92 7.19
N HIS A 93 -11.75 45.02 6.55
CA HIS A 93 -11.74 46.34 7.19
C HIS A 93 -13.12 46.65 7.76
N PRO A 94 -13.23 47.14 9.01
CA PRO A 94 -14.52 47.59 9.53
C PRO A 94 -15.03 48.73 8.67
N THR A 95 -16.23 48.57 8.10
CA THR A 95 -16.96 49.63 7.42
C THR A 95 -17.25 50.72 8.43
N HIS A 96 -16.62 51.89 8.27
CA HIS A 96 -17.05 53.09 8.95
C HIS A 96 -18.41 53.51 8.37
N GLU A 97 -19.43 53.48 9.23
CA GLU A 97 -20.72 54.19 9.02
C GLU A 97 -20.51 55.71 8.98
#